data_AF-A0A958I6C9-F1
#
_entry.id   AF-A0A958I6C9-F1
#
_cell.length_a   1.000
_cell.length_b   1.000
_cell.length_c   1.000
_cell.angle_alpha   90.00
_cell.angle_beta   90.00
_cell.angle_gamma   90.00
#
_symmetry.space_group_name_H-M   'P 1'
#
loop_
_entity.id
_entity.type
_entity.pdbx_description
1 polymer ?
#
loop_
_entity_poly.entity_id
_entity_poly.type
_entity_poly.pdbx_seq_one_letter_code
_entity_poly.pdbx_strand_id
1 'polypeptide(L)'
;MTEAQSRQIFLVMVFWAFAFFCRPVAAQSTADHPYLPLSIPDHDVKPLRNLVDPQFQKSLEARLQQNPLWAKLMADKRLAVGLVDLSDPENVKFARVNGNQMMYAASLPKLAILLAAENAIEEGKIPNTQDVQNDLRI
;
A
#
# COMPACT_ATOMS: atom_id res chain seq x y z
N MET A 1 -23.26 9.39 57.05
CA MET A 1 -23.15 8.69 55.75
C MET A 1 -22.31 7.44 55.95
N THR A 2 -22.92 6.27 55.81
CA THR A 2 -22.32 4.96 56.08
C THR A 2 -21.46 4.49 54.92
N GLU A 3 -20.36 3.80 55.23
CA GLU A 3 -19.31 3.32 54.32
C GLU A 3 -19.84 2.54 53.09
N ALA A 4 -21.00 1.88 53.24
CA ALA A 4 -21.69 1.18 52.17
C ALA A 4 -22.21 2.11 51.04
N GLN A 5 -22.64 3.33 51.36
CA GLN A 5 -23.11 4.29 50.34
C GLN A 5 -21.95 4.90 49.55
N SER A 6 -20.78 5.08 50.18
CA SER A 6 -19.56 5.54 49.49
C SER A 6 -19.08 4.54 48.44
N ARG A 7 -19.16 3.23 48.74
CA ARG A 7 -18.77 2.16 47.80
C ARG A 7 -19.74 2.03 46.62
N GLN A 8 -21.05 2.22 46.81
CA GLN A 8 -22.01 2.21 45.70
C GLN A 8 -21.85 3.43 44.78
N ILE A 9 -21.62 4.62 45.34
CA ILE A 9 -21.39 5.83 44.55
C ILE A 9 -20.10 5.74 43.73
N PHE A 10 -19.04 5.13 44.29
CA PHE A 10 -17.79 4.90 43.57
C PHE A 10 -17.94 3.90 42.42
N LEU A 11 -18.73 2.83 42.60
CA LEU A 11 -18.99 1.83 41.56
C LEU A 11 -19.82 2.39 40.39
N VAL A 12 -20.81 3.25 40.67
CA VAL A 12 -21.61 3.92 39.64
C VAL A 12 -20.79 4.94 38.84
N MET A 13 -19.87 5.67 39.50
CA MET A 13 -18.96 6.60 38.81
C MET A 13 -17.97 5.89 37.89
N VAL A 14 -17.43 4.74 38.30
CA VAL A 14 -16.53 3.94 37.43
C VAL A 14 -17.28 3.36 36.23
N PHE A 15 -18.54 2.96 36.40
CA PHE A 15 -19.37 2.44 35.31
C PHE A 15 -19.73 3.52 34.27
N TRP A 16 -20.00 4.75 34.70
CA TRP A 16 -20.24 5.88 33.80
C TRP A 16 -18.95 6.39 33.12
N ALA A 17 -17.80 6.32 33.79
CA ALA A 17 -16.51 6.64 33.17
C ALA A 17 -16.12 5.66 32.05
N PHE A 18 -16.52 4.38 32.18
CA PHE A 18 -16.25 3.37 31.15
C PHE A 18 -17.18 3.51 29.92
N ALA A 19 -18.43 3.94 30.12
CA ALA A 19 -19.37 4.20 29.04
C ALA A 19 -19.00 5.45 28.20
N PHE A 20 -18.29 6.42 28.77
CA PHE A 20 -17.91 7.65 28.07
C PHE A 20 -16.68 7.49 27.15
N PHE A 21 -15.90 6.43 27.32
CA PHE A 21 -14.70 6.18 26.49
C PHE A 21 -15.00 5.41 25.19
N CYS A 22 -16.21 4.88 25.04
CA CYS A 22 -16.64 4.20 23.82
C CYS A 22 -17.31 5.21 22.88
N ARG A 23 -16.49 6.05 22.22
CA ARG A 23 -16.97 6.81 21.06
C ARG A 23 -17.37 5.80 20.00
N PRO A 24 -18.62 5.82 19.48
CA PRO A 24 -18.94 5.03 18.31
C PRO A 24 -18.03 5.53 17.19
N VAL A 25 -17.15 4.65 16.70
CA VAL A 25 -16.42 4.91 15.47
C VAL A 25 -17.51 4.99 14.40
N ALA A 26 -17.73 6.18 13.84
CA ALA A 26 -18.55 6.29 12.66
C ALA A 26 -17.82 5.46 11.59
N ALA A 27 -18.41 4.34 11.19
CA ALA A 27 -17.96 3.62 10.02
C ALA A 27 -17.99 4.63 8.88
N GLN A 28 -16.80 5.03 8.40
CA GLN A 28 -16.70 5.87 7.22
C GLN A 28 -17.36 5.08 6.10
N SER A 29 -18.48 5.63 5.61
CA SER A 29 -19.15 5.18 4.40
C SER A 29 -18.08 4.99 3.34
N THR A 30 -17.94 3.77 2.82
CA THR A 30 -17.10 3.50 1.66
C THR A 30 -17.71 4.29 0.52
N ALA A 31 -17.19 5.49 0.28
CA ALA A 31 -17.50 6.22 -0.93
C ALA A 31 -17.09 5.30 -2.08
N ASP A 32 -18.09 4.93 -2.87
CA ASP A 32 -17.95 4.31 -4.17
C ASP A 32 -17.09 5.27 -4.98
N HIS A 33 -15.78 5.00 -5.06
CA HIS A 33 -14.83 5.78 -5.82
C HIS A 33 -14.57 5.01 -7.12
N PRO A 34 -15.42 5.16 -8.15
CA PRO A 34 -15.23 4.50 -9.45
C PRO A 34 -13.98 4.98 -10.20
N TYR A 35 -13.24 5.94 -9.62
CA TYR A 35 -12.04 6.52 -10.20
C TYR A 35 -10.96 6.65 -9.13
N LEU A 36 -9.71 6.51 -9.56
CA LEU A 36 -8.54 6.76 -8.72
C LEU A 36 -8.64 8.20 -8.16
N PRO A 37 -8.33 8.45 -6.88
CA PRO A 37 -8.39 9.80 -6.29
C PRO A 37 -7.31 10.77 -6.83
N LEU A 38 -6.74 10.46 -7.99
CA LEU A 38 -5.70 11.18 -8.71
C LEU A 38 -6.07 11.22 -10.18
N SER A 39 -6.40 12.41 -10.69
CA SER A 39 -6.61 12.68 -12.12
C SER A 39 -5.42 13.44 -12.66
N ILE A 40 -4.45 12.71 -13.21
CA ILE A 40 -3.29 13.27 -13.89
C ILE A 40 -3.50 13.01 -15.39
N PRO A 41 -3.41 14.03 -16.26
CA PRO A 41 -3.48 13.82 -17.70
C PRO A 41 -2.42 12.83 -18.18
N ASP A 42 -2.75 11.94 -19.12
CA ASP A 42 -1.81 10.91 -19.61
C ASP A 42 -0.47 11.47 -20.10
N HIS A 43 -0.47 12.68 -20.66
CA HIS A 43 0.75 13.35 -21.14
C HIS A 43 1.68 13.81 -20.00
N ASP A 44 1.16 13.97 -18.79
CA ASP A 44 1.91 14.35 -17.59
C ASP A 44 2.45 13.14 -16.83
N VAL A 45 2.00 11.92 -17.18
CA VAL A 45 2.51 10.67 -16.60
C VAL A 45 3.93 10.42 -17.10
N LYS A 46 4.90 10.70 -16.23
CA LYS A 46 6.32 10.50 -16.51
C LYS A 46 6.71 9.02 -16.37
N PRO A 47 7.52 8.47 -17.29
CA PRO A 47 8.07 7.12 -17.12
C PRO A 47 8.83 6.99 -15.80
N LEU A 48 8.58 5.92 -15.04
CA LEU A 48 9.18 5.71 -13.71
C LEU A 48 10.71 5.83 -13.69
N ARG A 49 11.38 5.36 -14.76
CA ARG A 49 12.84 5.46 -14.93
C ARG A 49 13.38 6.90 -14.97
N ASN A 50 12.52 7.88 -15.26
CA ASN A 50 12.87 9.30 -15.29
C ASN A 50 12.65 9.98 -13.93
N LEU A 51 12.07 9.28 -12.95
CA LEU A 51 11.75 9.79 -11.62
C LEU A 51 12.83 9.42 -10.58
N VAL A 52 14.01 8.96 -11.03
CA VAL A 52 15.10 8.59 -10.11
C VAL A 52 15.60 9.85 -9.40
N ASP A 53 15.41 9.88 -8.07
CA ASP A 53 15.87 10.99 -7.23
C ASP A 53 17.23 10.64 -6.61
N PRO A 54 18.28 11.46 -6.81
CA PRO A 54 19.63 11.14 -6.33
C PRO A 54 19.74 11.03 -4.81
N GLN A 55 18.99 11.83 -4.06
CA GLN A 55 19.05 11.83 -2.60
C GLN A 55 18.33 10.61 -2.03
N PHE A 56 17.18 10.28 -2.61
CA PHE A 56 16.40 9.10 -2.27
C PHE A 56 17.16 7.81 -2.63
N GLN A 57 17.83 7.79 -3.79
CA GLN A 57 18.71 6.71 -4.21
C GLN A 57 19.82 6.45 -3.18
N LYS A 58 20.57 7.48 -2.79
CA LYS A 58 21.63 7.36 -1.77
C LYS A 58 21.08 6.85 -0.44
N SER A 59 19.90 7.33 -0.04
CA SER A 59 19.26 6.93 1.21
C SER A 59 18.85 5.46 1.20
N LEU A 60 18.28 4.98 0.10
CA LEU A 60 17.95 3.57 -0.11
C LEU A 60 19.21 2.70 -0.04
N GLU A 61 20.25 3.05 -0.79
CA GLU A 61 21.50 2.30 -0.82
C GLU A 61 22.15 2.21 0.57
N ALA A 62 22.27 3.34 1.27
CA ALA A 62 22.82 3.38 2.61
C ALA A 62 22.04 2.49 3.59
N ARG A 63 20.69 2.50 3.51
CA ARG A 63 19.85 1.66 4.36
C ARG A 63 20.01 0.17 4.04
N LEU A 64 20.06 -0.20 2.77
CA LEU A 64 20.22 -1.60 2.37
C LEU A 64 21.63 -2.14 2.72
N GLN A 65 22.66 -1.30 2.64
CA GLN A 65 24.04 -1.65 2.99
C GLN A 65 24.24 -1.96 4.49
N GLN A 66 23.40 -1.45 5.38
CA GLN A 66 23.47 -1.74 6.82
C GLN A 66 23.25 -3.22 7.14
N ASN A 67 22.61 -3.98 6.24
CA ASN A 67 22.47 -5.42 6.38
C ASN A 67 23.53 -6.14 5.52
N PRO A 68 24.54 -6.80 6.13
CA PRO A 68 25.62 -7.45 5.38
C PRO A 68 25.14 -8.52 4.39
N LEU A 69 24.05 -9.23 4.72
CA LEU A 69 23.46 -10.23 3.83
C LEU A 69 22.89 -9.57 2.57
N TRP A 70 22.12 -8.49 2.74
CA TRP A 70 21.55 -7.76 1.60
C TRP A 70 22.63 -7.10 0.77
N ALA A 71 23.63 -6.48 1.41
CA ALA A 71 24.79 -5.92 0.72
C ALA A 71 25.46 -6.96 -0.19
N LYS A 72 25.70 -8.17 0.33
CA LYS A 72 26.24 -9.28 -0.45
C LYS A 72 25.32 -9.70 -1.59
N LEU A 73 24.02 -9.91 -1.32
CA LEU A 73 23.07 -10.32 -2.36
C LEU A 73 22.91 -9.26 -3.47
N MET A 74 22.97 -7.97 -3.14
CA MET A 74 22.94 -6.89 -4.13
C MET A 74 24.22 -6.89 -4.98
N ALA A 75 25.40 -7.04 -4.35
CA ALA A 75 26.67 -7.13 -5.08
C ALA A 75 26.70 -8.35 -6.02
N ASP A 76 26.17 -9.48 -5.57
CA ASP A 76 26.04 -10.71 -6.35
C ASP A 76 24.89 -10.66 -7.38
N LYS A 77 24.14 -9.54 -7.48
CA LYS A 77 22.96 -9.36 -8.34
C LYS A 77 21.87 -10.41 -8.13
N ARG A 78 21.72 -10.89 -6.90
CA ARG A 78 20.70 -11.85 -6.44
C ARG A 78 19.56 -11.19 -5.65
N LEU A 79 19.65 -9.88 -5.42
CA LEU A 79 18.61 -9.05 -4.84
C LEU A 79 18.46 -7.76 -5.67
N ALA A 80 17.24 -7.48 -6.11
CA ALA A 80 16.84 -6.19 -6.67
C ALA A 80 15.78 -5.56 -5.78
N VAL A 81 15.84 -4.24 -5.67
CA VAL A 81 14.89 -3.45 -4.87
C VAL A 81 14.52 -2.24 -5.70
N GLY A 82 13.22 -1.97 -5.84
CA GLY A 82 12.70 -0.70 -6.32
C GLY A 82 11.83 -0.09 -5.22
N LEU A 83 12.01 1.20 -4.94
CA LEU A 83 11.23 1.94 -3.95
C LEU A 83 10.69 3.20 -4.61
N VAL A 84 9.37 3.37 -4.53
CA VAL A 84 8.65 4.55 -5.02
C VAL A 84 8.05 5.26 -3.82
N ASP A 85 8.29 6.56 -3.68
CA ASP A 85 7.61 7.42 -2.73
C ASP A 85 6.42 8.08 -3.43
N LEU A 86 5.21 7.74 -2.97
CA LEU A 86 3.93 8.28 -3.45
C LEU A 86 3.25 9.16 -2.40
N SER A 87 3.97 9.59 -1.36
CA SER A 87 3.41 10.45 -0.31
C SER A 87 2.97 11.82 -0.83
N ASP A 88 3.63 12.31 -1.87
CA ASP A 88 3.23 13.48 -2.67
C ASP A 88 3.15 13.06 -4.16
N PRO A 89 1.94 12.84 -4.70
CA PRO A 89 1.73 12.39 -6.09
C PRO A 89 2.24 13.36 -7.15
N GLU A 90 2.39 14.66 -6.84
CA GLU A 90 2.97 15.64 -7.76
C GLU A 90 4.51 15.59 -7.77
N ASN A 91 5.10 15.02 -6.71
CA ASN A 91 6.55 14.94 -6.48
C ASN A 91 7.01 13.50 -6.20
N VAL A 92 6.63 12.58 -7.09
CA VAL A 92 7.02 11.17 -7.01
C VAL A 92 8.54 11.02 -7.09
N LYS A 93 9.11 10.24 -6.16
CA LYS A 93 10.54 9.89 -6.16
C LYS A 93 10.71 8.40 -6.33
N PHE A 94 11.71 8.03 -7.12
CA PHE A 94 12.06 6.64 -7.36
C PHE A 94 13.52 6.38 -6.99
N ALA A 95 13.78 5.21 -6.41
CA ALA A 95 15.11 4.69 -6.14
C ALA A 95 15.15 3.20 -6.44
N ARG A 96 16.29 2.69 -6.89
CA ARG A 96 16.43 1.28 -7.25
C ARG A 96 17.85 0.74 -7.09
N VAL A 97 17.95 -0.51 -6.67
CA VAL A 97 19.19 -1.30 -6.72
C VAL A 97 18.95 -2.50 -7.62
N ASN A 98 19.88 -2.75 -8.55
CA ASN A 98 19.76 -3.82 -9.55
C ASN A 98 18.47 -3.77 -10.37
N GLY A 99 17.81 -2.61 -10.50
CA GLY A 99 16.49 -2.49 -11.15
C GLY A 99 16.46 -2.71 -12.67
N ASN A 100 17.60 -2.99 -13.31
CA ASN A 100 17.69 -3.44 -14.70
C ASN A 100 18.13 -4.91 -14.82
N GLN A 101 18.32 -5.60 -13.70
CA GLN A 101 18.70 -7.01 -13.69
C GLN A 101 17.43 -7.86 -13.80
N MET A 102 17.42 -8.79 -14.75
CA MET A 102 16.33 -9.76 -14.85
C MET A 102 16.40 -10.71 -13.66
N MET A 103 15.30 -10.83 -12.92
CA MET A 103 15.16 -11.74 -11.79
C MET A 103 13.92 -12.60 -11.95
N TYR A 104 13.98 -13.83 -11.43
CA TYR A 104 12.81 -14.69 -11.39
C TYR A 104 11.78 -14.11 -10.42
N ALA A 105 10.64 -13.68 -10.96
CA ALA A 105 9.63 -12.93 -10.21
C ALA A 105 8.61 -13.84 -9.48
N ALA A 106 8.81 -15.17 -9.54
CA ALA A 106 7.89 -16.17 -9.00
C ALA A 106 6.43 -15.91 -9.43
N SER A 107 5.51 -15.74 -8.49
CA SER A 107 4.09 -15.52 -8.77
C SER A 107 3.75 -14.08 -9.22
N LEU A 108 4.69 -13.13 -9.22
CA LEU A 108 4.44 -11.74 -9.64
C LEU A 108 3.87 -11.57 -11.06
N PRO A 109 4.21 -12.38 -12.08
CA PRO A 109 3.63 -12.25 -13.42
C PRO A 109 2.10 -12.37 -13.43
N LYS A 110 1.50 -13.02 -12.42
CA LYS A 110 0.04 -13.10 -12.27
C LYS A 110 -0.62 -11.73 -12.10
N LEU A 111 0.07 -10.75 -11.51
CA LEU A 111 -0.44 -9.38 -11.37
C LEU A 111 -0.61 -8.71 -12.74
N ALA A 112 0.31 -8.96 -13.68
CA ALA A 112 0.20 -8.42 -15.04
C ALA A 112 -0.98 -9.07 -15.79
N ILE A 113 -1.21 -10.37 -15.57
CA ILE A 113 -2.37 -11.08 -16.11
C ILE A 113 -3.67 -10.49 -15.55
N LEU A 114 -3.75 -10.28 -14.23
CA LEU A 114 -4.91 -9.68 -13.59
C LEU A 114 -5.18 -8.27 -14.12
N LEU A 115 -4.15 -7.42 -14.20
CA LEU A 115 -4.28 -6.06 -14.75
C LEU A 115 -4.77 -6.08 -16.20
N ALA A 116 -4.24 -6.97 -17.04
CA ALA A 116 -4.66 -7.09 -18.42
C ALA A 116 -6.12 -7.57 -18.54
N ALA A 117 -6.56 -8.48 -17.66
CA ALA A 117 -7.93 -8.97 -17.62
C ALA A 117 -8.91 -7.87 -17.20
N GLU A 118 -8.61 -7.11 -16.14
CA GLU A 118 -9.44 -5.98 -15.71
C GLU A 118 -9.55 -4.91 -16.82
N ASN A 119 -8.43 -4.54 -17.45
CA ASN A 119 -8.45 -3.61 -18.59
C ASN A 119 -9.31 -4.13 -19.75
N ALA A 120 -9.25 -5.43 -20.05
CA ALA A 120 -10.07 -6.04 -21.09
C ALA A 120 -11.57 -6.07 -20.72
N ILE A 121 -11.90 -6.20 -19.43
CA ILE A 121 -13.26 -6.11 -18.92
C ILE A 121 -13.78 -4.67 -19.06
N GLU A 122 -13.00 -3.66 -18.65
CA GLU A 122 -13.36 -2.24 -18.76
C GLU A 122 -13.59 -1.82 -20.22
N GLU A 123 -12.77 -2.31 -21.15
CA GLU A 123 -12.92 -2.06 -22.59
C GLU A 123 -14.05 -2.88 -23.25
N GLY A 124 -14.73 -3.75 -22.48
CA GLY A 124 -15.81 -4.62 -22.98
C GLY A 124 -15.33 -5.75 -23.90
N LYS A 125 -14.04 -6.07 -23.92
CA LYS A 125 -13.45 -7.17 -24.71
C LYS A 125 -13.71 -8.55 -24.09
N ILE A 126 -13.89 -8.61 -22.77
CA ILE A 126 -14.25 -9.82 -22.01
C ILE A 126 -15.46 -9.48 -21.14
N PRO A 127 -16.49 -10.33 -21.06
CA PRO A 127 -17.66 -10.07 -20.22
C PRO A 127 -17.30 -10.21 -18.73
N ASN A 128 -17.80 -9.28 -17.90
CA ASN A 128 -17.64 -9.32 -16.44
C ASN A 128 -18.64 -10.31 -15.79
N THR A 129 -18.46 -11.61 -16.04
CA THR A 129 -19.32 -12.66 -15.47
C THR A 129 -18.80 -13.14 -14.11
N GLN A 130 -19.67 -13.79 -13.33
CA GLN A 130 -19.28 -14.39 -12.06
C GLN A 130 -18.16 -15.44 -12.20
N ASP A 131 -18.19 -16.23 -13.28
CA ASP A 131 -17.17 -17.24 -13.54
C ASP A 131 -15.80 -16.59 -13.80
N VAL A 132 -15.76 -15.51 -14.60
CA VAL A 132 -14.53 -14.74 -14.85
C VAL A 132 -14.01 -14.11 -13.56
N GLN A 133 -14.88 -13.53 -12.74
CA GLN A 133 -14.46 -12.98 -11.44
C GLN A 133 -13.90 -14.04 -10.50
N ASN A 134 -14.45 -15.26 -10.53
CA ASN A 134 -13.94 -16.37 -9.72
C ASN A 134 -12.54 -16.81 -10.20
N ASP A 135 -12.31 -16.86 -11.51
CA ASP A 135 -11.02 -17.23 -12.11
C ASP A 135 -9.92 -16.18 -11.84
N LEU A 136 -10.29 -14.90 -11.68
CA LEU A 136 -9.35 -13.81 -11.39
C LEU A 136 -8.92 -13.70 -9.92
N ARG A 137 -9.53 -14.50 -9.02
CA ARG A 137 -9.12 -14.54 -7.60
C ARG A 137 -7.83 -15.35 -7.45
N ILE A 138 -6.72 -14.64 -7.26
CA ILE A 138 -5.35 -15.16 -7.09
C ILE A 138 -4.89 -15.29 -5.64
#